data_AF-A0A1Q9SFK5-F1
#
_entry.id   AF-A0A1Q9SFK5-F1
#
_cell.length_a   1.000
_cell.length_b   1.000
_cell.length_c   1.000
_cell.angle_alpha   90.00
_cell.angle_beta   90.00
_cell.angle_gamma   90.00
#
_symmetry.space_group_name_H-M   'P 1'
#
loop_
_entity.id
_entity.type
_entity.pdbx_description
1 polymer ?
#
loop_
_entity_poly.entity_id
_entity_poly.type
_entity_poly.pdbx_seq_one_letter_code
_entity_poly.pdbx_strand_id
1 'polypeptide(L)'
;MHDLTRFRQNITRAKPAFEGMAEHVANMQRHQFNTEGKHYGPGWAALSPGYQRWKAKRRPGRQILVFDGDLMAAAAPTSARGFDIYRINNRRMEVGVSDAMTPHAKFHQDGTVNMRPRPIMGRPTRADQKALTKILHQHLIKGVRGAQ
;
A
#
# COMPACT_ATOMS: atom_id res chain seq x y z
N MET A 1 -29.51 25.60 5.83
CA MET A 1 -29.58 24.62 4.72
C MET A 1 -28.31 24.59 3.83
N HIS A 2 -27.14 25.06 4.31
CA HIS A 2 -25.90 25.11 3.52
C HIS A 2 -25.02 23.85 3.61
N ASP A 3 -25.18 23.05 4.68
CA ASP A 3 -24.25 21.98 5.03
C ASP A 3 -24.44 20.71 4.18
N LEU A 4 -25.70 20.32 3.94
CA LEU A 4 -26.03 19.16 3.09
C LEU A 4 -25.62 19.36 1.62
N THR A 5 -25.71 20.59 1.10
CA THR A 5 -25.29 20.92 -0.26
C THR A 5 -23.77 20.79 -0.41
N ARG A 6 -23.00 21.32 0.56
CA ARG A 6 -21.54 21.20 0.58
C ARG A 6 -21.11 19.73 0.71
N PHE A 7 -21.76 18.97 1.58
CA PHE A 7 -21.51 17.55 1.74
C PHE A 7 -21.73 16.78 0.43
N ARG A 8 -22.86 17.00 -0.26
CA ARG A 8 -23.14 16.40 -1.57
C ARG A 8 -22.08 16.76 -2.61
N GLN A 9 -21.67 18.03 -2.67
CA GLN A 9 -20.61 18.48 -3.57
C GLN A 9 -19.28 17.77 -3.27
N ASN A 10 -18.89 17.67 -2.00
CA ASN A 10 -17.63 17.04 -1.59
C ASN A 10 -17.58 15.56 -1.94
N ILE A 11 -18.70 14.83 -1.83
CA ILE A 11 -18.80 13.43 -2.29
C ILE A 11 -18.51 13.33 -3.78
N THR A 12 -19.12 14.20 -4.61
CA THR A 12 -18.90 14.17 -6.06
C THR A 12 -17.49 14.59 -6.49
N ARG A 13 -16.71 15.17 -5.56
CA ARG A 13 -15.33 15.65 -5.76
C ARG A 13 -14.36 14.88 -4.87
N ALA A 14 -14.53 13.55 -4.72
CA ALA A 14 -13.74 12.74 -3.79
C ALA A 14 -12.29 12.47 -4.22
N LYS A 15 -11.87 12.81 -5.45
CA LYS A 15 -10.50 12.54 -5.94
C LYS A 15 -9.40 12.99 -4.96
N PRO A 16 -9.44 14.19 -4.34
CA PRO A 16 -8.41 14.61 -3.40
C PRO A 16 -8.36 13.75 -2.12
N ALA A 17 -9.51 13.29 -1.62
CA ALA A 17 -9.54 12.34 -0.51
C ALA A 17 -8.89 11.01 -0.88
N PHE A 18 -9.20 10.50 -2.08
CA PHE A 18 -8.61 9.26 -2.58
C PHE A 18 -7.12 9.38 -2.86
N GLU A 19 -6.64 10.53 -3.34
CA GLU A 19 -5.20 10.81 -3.47
C GLU A 19 -4.51 10.78 -2.10
N GLY A 20 -5.10 11.42 -1.08
CA GLY A 20 -4.58 11.37 0.29
C GLY A 20 -4.60 9.95 0.89
N MET A 21 -5.66 9.19 0.64
CA MET A 21 -5.76 7.79 1.07
C MET A 21 -4.72 6.92 0.36
N ALA A 22 -4.46 7.16 -0.93
CA ALA A 22 -3.43 6.44 -1.68
C ALA A 22 -2.02 6.70 -1.15
N GLU A 23 -1.72 7.95 -0.76
CA GLU A 23 -0.46 8.26 -0.07
C GLU A 23 -0.36 7.54 1.27
N HIS A 24 -1.47 7.41 2.00
CA HIS A 24 -1.49 6.61 3.22
C HIS A 24 -1.24 5.12 2.94
N VAL A 25 -1.84 4.56 1.88
CA VAL A 25 -1.56 3.17 1.47
C VAL A 25 -0.09 2.98 1.13
N ALA A 26 0.56 3.89 0.39
CA ALA A 26 2.00 3.80 0.11
C ALA A 26 2.83 3.77 1.40
N ASN A 27 2.45 4.56 2.42
CA ASN A 27 3.08 4.50 3.75
C ASN A 27 2.87 3.15 4.44
N MET A 28 1.65 2.61 4.41
CA MET A 28 1.32 1.31 4.99
C MET A 28 2.19 0.20 4.35
N GLN A 29 2.36 0.24 3.02
CA GLN A 29 3.20 -0.73 2.31
C GLN A 29 4.67 -0.58 2.68
N ARG A 30 5.20 0.63 2.73
CA ARG A 30 6.58 0.86 3.21
C ARG A 30 6.77 0.31 4.61
N HIS A 31 5.80 0.52 5.50
CA HIS A 31 5.85 -0.01 6.87
C HIS A 31 5.81 -1.55 6.89
N GLN A 32 4.98 -2.17 6.05
CA GLN A 32 4.92 -3.62 5.89
C GLN A 32 6.27 -4.21 5.45
N PHE A 33 6.95 -3.60 4.47
CA PHE A 33 8.29 -4.03 4.05
C PHE A 33 9.33 -3.80 5.15
N ASN A 34 9.35 -2.61 5.74
CA ASN A 34 10.34 -2.24 6.77
C ASN A 34 10.26 -3.11 8.03
N THR A 35 9.06 -3.58 8.36
CA THR A 35 8.83 -4.46 9.51
C THR A 35 8.83 -5.94 9.15
N GLU A 36 9.20 -6.27 7.90
CA GLU A 36 9.20 -7.62 7.36
C GLU A 36 7.89 -8.35 7.64
N GLY A 37 6.77 -7.68 7.41
CA GLY A 37 5.43 -8.24 7.47
C GLY A 37 4.65 -8.00 8.77
N LYS A 38 5.23 -7.33 9.77
CA LYS A 38 4.58 -7.14 11.07
C LYS A 38 3.51 -6.04 11.09
N HIS A 39 3.46 -5.18 10.06
CA HIS A 39 2.45 -4.13 10.00
C HIS A 39 1.03 -4.71 9.86
N TYR A 40 0.84 -5.74 9.02
CA TYR A 40 -0.46 -6.40 8.82
C TYR A 40 -0.67 -7.70 9.61
N GLY A 41 0.31 -8.15 10.40
CA GLY A 41 0.23 -9.44 11.06
C GLY A 41 1.45 -9.78 11.92
N PRO A 42 1.74 -11.07 12.16
CA PRO A 42 2.84 -11.48 13.04
C PRO A 42 4.24 -11.34 12.43
N GLY A 43 4.35 -10.98 11.14
CA GLY A 43 5.60 -11.01 10.38
C GLY A 43 5.57 -12.06 9.27
N TRP A 44 6.39 -11.85 8.24
CA TRP A 44 6.60 -12.79 7.16
C TRP A 44 7.37 -14.01 7.64
N ALA A 45 7.06 -15.17 7.05
CA ALA A 45 7.82 -16.37 7.30
C ALA A 45 9.30 -16.16 6.92
N ALA A 46 10.21 -16.60 7.79
CA ALA A 46 11.64 -16.58 7.54
C ALA A 46 12.00 -17.26 6.21
N LEU A 47 13.14 -16.89 5.64
CA LEU A 47 13.70 -17.60 4.50
C LEU A 47 14.16 -19.00 4.95
N SER A 48 14.16 -19.97 4.04
CA SER A 48 14.78 -21.26 4.34
C SER A 48 16.28 -21.06 4.64
N PRO A 49 16.89 -21.83 5.54
CA PRO A 49 18.28 -21.60 5.94
C PRO A 49 19.26 -21.59 4.75
N GLY A 50 19.06 -22.48 3.77
CA GLY A 50 19.88 -22.52 2.55
C GLY A 50 19.74 -21.26 1.71
N TYR A 51 18.51 -20.82 1.43
CA TYR A 51 18.26 -19.61 0.65
C TYR A 51 18.71 -18.35 1.38
N GLN A 52 18.54 -18.28 2.71
CA GLN A 52 19.03 -17.18 3.52
C GLN A 52 20.55 -17.03 3.41
N ARG A 53 21.31 -18.11 3.55
CA ARG A 53 22.78 -18.08 3.42
C ARG A 53 23.21 -17.65 2.02
N TRP A 54 22.57 -18.21 1.00
CA TRP A 54 22.83 -17.85 -0.40
C TRP A 54 22.55 -16.38 -0.67
N LYS A 55 21.40 -15.88 -0.18
CA LYS A 55 20.99 -14.49 -0.34
C LYS A 55 21.93 -13.55 0.40
N ALA A 56 22.33 -13.88 1.63
CA ALA A 56 23.26 -13.09 2.42
C ALA A 56 24.62 -12.91 1.73
N LYS A 57 25.08 -13.91 0.94
CA LYS A 57 26.29 -13.78 0.12
C LYS A 57 26.08 -12.89 -1.11
N ARG A 58 24.92 -12.96 -1.76
CA ARG A 58 24.65 -12.25 -3.02
C ARG A 58 24.13 -10.82 -2.83
N ARG A 59 23.41 -10.58 -1.74
CA ARG A 59 22.75 -9.33 -1.37
C ARG A 59 22.85 -9.15 0.15
N PRO A 60 24.05 -8.86 0.67
CA PRO A 60 24.26 -8.70 2.12
C PRO A 60 23.31 -7.66 2.72
N GLY A 61 22.76 -7.98 3.90
CA GLY A 61 21.90 -7.06 4.67
C GLY A 61 20.50 -6.79 4.10
N ARG A 62 20.10 -7.39 2.98
CA ARG A 62 18.76 -7.15 2.42
C ARG A 62 17.64 -7.89 3.15
N GLN A 63 16.53 -7.17 3.42
CA GLN A 63 15.28 -7.67 4.02
C GLN A 63 14.65 -8.81 3.21
N ILE A 64 13.80 -9.64 3.84
CA ILE A 64 13.22 -10.88 3.30
C ILE A 64 12.69 -10.75 1.86
N LEU A 65 11.79 -9.79 1.58
CA LEU A 65 11.22 -9.57 0.24
C LEU A 65 11.99 -8.58 -0.65
N VAL A 66 13.20 -8.19 -0.25
CA VAL A 66 14.07 -7.31 -1.03
C VAL A 66 15.25 -8.13 -1.53
N PHE A 67 15.29 -8.44 -2.82
CA PHE A 67 16.50 -8.98 -3.46
C PHE A 67 17.22 -7.86 -4.21
N ASP A 68 16.65 -7.42 -5.34
CA ASP A 68 17.11 -6.23 -6.07
C ASP A 68 16.31 -4.97 -5.69
N GLY A 69 15.03 -5.15 -5.37
CA GLY A 69 14.15 -4.10 -4.83
C GLY A 69 12.94 -3.79 -5.69
N ASP A 70 12.81 -4.41 -6.87
CA ASP A 70 11.75 -4.11 -7.84
C ASP A 70 10.34 -4.28 -7.26
N LEU A 71 10.11 -5.38 -6.52
CA LEU A 71 8.84 -5.61 -5.84
C LEU A 71 8.53 -4.51 -4.82
N MET A 72 9.52 -4.10 -4.04
CA MET A 72 9.34 -3.03 -3.05
C MET A 72 9.10 -1.68 -3.73
N ALA A 73 9.81 -1.38 -4.82
CA ALA A 73 9.63 -0.15 -5.58
C ALA A 73 8.22 -0.05 -6.16
N ALA A 74 7.69 -1.14 -6.71
CA ALA A 74 6.34 -1.18 -7.27
C ALA A 74 5.25 -1.21 -6.19
N ALA A 75 5.44 -1.98 -5.11
CA ALA A 75 4.43 -2.19 -4.07
C ALA A 75 4.47 -1.15 -2.94
N ALA A 76 5.58 -0.44 -2.76
CA ALA A 76 5.79 0.52 -1.69
C ALA A 76 6.57 1.76 -2.19
N PRO A 77 6.10 2.42 -3.28
CA PRO A 77 6.77 3.57 -3.87
C PRO A 77 6.85 4.73 -2.89
N THR A 78 7.77 5.68 -3.06
CA THR A 78 7.92 6.85 -2.17
C THR A 78 6.67 7.74 -2.13
N SER A 79 6.01 7.93 -3.27
CA SER A 79 4.69 8.56 -3.39
C SER A 79 3.73 7.58 -4.04
N ALA A 80 2.43 7.69 -3.73
CA ALA A 80 1.39 6.86 -4.32
C ALA A 80 1.38 6.89 -5.86
N ARG A 81 1.80 7.99 -6.49
CA ARG A 81 1.88 8.05 -7.97
C ARG A 81 2.89 7.07 -8.57
N GLY A 82 3.81 6.53 -7.77
CA GLY A 82 4.77 5.53 -8.20
C GLY A 82 4.24 4.09 -8.14
N PHE A 83 2.99 3.87 -7.74
CA PHE A 83 2.39 2.53 -7.83
C PHE A 83 2.28 2.14 -9.29
N ASP A 84 2.53 0.86 -9.57
CA ASP A 84 2.37 0.29 -10.91
C ASP A 84 0.90 0.39 -11.37
N ILE A 85 -0.04 0.11 -10.47
CA ILE A 85 -1.46 0.45 -10.66
C ILE A 85 -1.73 1.75 -9.92
N TYR A 86 -2.07 2.83 -10.64
CA TYR A 86 -2.55 4.09 -10.05
C TYR A 86 -3.73 4.64 -10.86
N ARG A 87 -4.95 4.35 -10.40
CA ARG A 87 -6.20 4.77 -11.08
C ARG A 87 -7.13 5.44 -10.07
N ILE A 88 -7.04 6.77 -9.97
CA ILE A 88 -7.83 7.56 -9.03
C ILE A 88 -8.70 8.57 -9.77
N ASN A 89 -10.00 8.56 -9.47
CA ASN A 89 -10.96 9.56 -9.93
C ASN A 89 -12.01 9.82 -8.84
N ASN A 90 -12.99 10.70 -9.08
CA ASN A 90 -13.99 11.04 -8.07
C ASN A 90 -14.88 9.89 -7.59
N ARG A 91 -14.85 8.72 -8.24
CA ARG A 91 -15.71 7.57 -7.93
C ARG A 91 -14.94 6.38 -7.36
N ARG A 92 -13.63 6.27 -7.61
CA ARG A 92 -12.83 5.13 -7.14
C ARG A 92 -11.38 5.51 -6.88
N MET A 93 -10.79 4.74 -5.98
CA MET A 93 -9.36 4.64 -5.74
C MET A 93 -8.93 3.21 -6.02
N GLU A 94 -7.95 3.04 -6.91
CA GLU A 94 -7.30 1.75 -7.16
C GLU A 94 -5.79 2.00 -7.20
N VAL A 95 -5.08 1.35 -6.28
CA VAL A 95 -3.63 1.36 -6.21
C VAL A 95 -3.10 -0.05 -5.96
N GLY A 96 -1.93 -0.37 -6.51
CA GLY A 96 -1.34 -1.69 -6.30
C GLY A 96 -0.23 -2.03 -7.26
N VAL A 97 -0.01 -3.33 -7.45
CA VAL A 97 0.98 -3.91 -8.35
C VAL A 97 0.32 -4.83 -9.37
N SER A 98 0.87 -4.88 -10.58
CA SER A 98 0.46 -5.80 -11.62
C SER A 98 1.45 -6.94 -11.78
N ASP A 99 0.93 -8.07 -12.28
CA ASP A 99 1.74 -9.22 -12.70
C ASP A 99 2.69 -8.90 -13.85
N ALA A 100 2.42 -7.85 -14.65
CA ALA A 100 3.26 -7.47 -15.79
C ALA A 100 4.60 -6.87 -15.33
N MET A 101 4.57 -6.02 -14.31
CA MET A 101 5.78 -5.39 -13.75
C MET A 101 6.42 -6.24 -12.64
N THR A 102 5.59 -6.98 -11.89
CA THR A 102 6.07 -7.81 -10.77
C THR A 102 5.47 -9.22 -10.82
N PRO A 103 5.88 -10.08 -11.76
CA PRO A 103 5.30 -11.42 -11.95
C PRO A 103 5.28 -12.29 -10.69
N HIS A 104 6.19 -12.03 -9.76
CA HIS A 104 6.34 -12.77 -8.51
C HIS A 104 5.49 -12.24 -7.35
N ALA A 105 4.83 -11.08 -7.49
CA ALA A 105 4.05 -10.46 -6.42
C ALA A 105 2.94 -11.38 -5.91
N LYS A 106 2.19 -12.02 -6.82
CA LYS A 106 1.13 -12.98 -6.47
C LYS A 106 1.64 -14.17 -5.65
N PHE A 107 2.84 -14.69 -5.97
CA PHE A 107 3.41 -15.80 -5.22
C PHE A 107 3.74 -15.40 -3.79
N HIS A 108 4.14 -14.14 -3.57
CA HIS A 108 4.32 -13.62 -2.22
C HIS A 108 2.98 -13.37 -1.51
N GLN A 109 1.95 -12.93 -2.24
CA GLN A 109 0.62 -12.73 -1.67
C GLN A 109 0.01 -14.05 -1.16
N ASP A 110 0.02 -15.08 -2.01
CA ASP A 110 -0.75 -16.32 -1.77
C ASP A 110 0.13 -17.49 -1.28
N GLY A 111 1.43 -17.42 -1.55
CA GLY A 111 2.35 -18.54 -1.35
C GLY A 111 2.33 -19.52 -2.53
N THR A 112 3.15 -20.56 -2.41
CA THR A 112 3.20 -21.71 -3.33
C THR A 112 3.45 -22.97 -2.51
N VAL A 113 3.41 -24.15 -3.15
CA VAL A 113 3.81 -25.42 -2.51
C VAL A 113 5.20 -25.34 -1.86
N ASN A 114 6.12 -24.57 -2.44
CA ASN A 114 7.50 -24.47 -1.99
C ASN A 114 7.81 -23.17 -1.22
N MET A 115 6.82 -22.28 -1.05
CA MET A 115 7.04 -20.96 -0.46
C MET A 115 5.84 -20.53 0.39
N ARG A 116 6.06 -20.35 1.69
CA ARG A 116 5.06 -19.74 2.58
C ARG A 116 4.71 -18.31 2.13
N PRO A 117 3.45 -17.87 2.29
CA PRO A 117 3.03 -16.53 1.92
C PRO A 117 3.77 -15.46 2.74
N ARG A 118 4.05 -14.34 2.07
CA ARG A 118 4.66 -13.12 2.59
C ARG A 118 3.85 -11.95 2.04
N PRO A 119 2.60 -11.78 2.51
CA PRO A 119 1.66 -10.88 1.88
C PRO A 119 2.17 -9.44 1.94
N ILE A 120 2.30 -8.83 0.76
CA ILE A 120 2.65 -7.41 0.62
C ILE A 120 1.45 -6.54 0.95
N MET A 121 0.23 -7.02 0.66
CA MET A 121 -1.03 -6.38 1.04
C MET A 121 -1.74 -7.24 2.08
N GLY A 122 -2.34 -6.60 3.07
CA GLY A 122 -3.06 -7.28 4.14
C GLY A 122 -4.23 -6.46 4.64
N ARG A 123 -4.90 -6.97 5.68
CA ARG A 123 -5.99 -6.23 6.32
C ARG A 123 -5.40 -4.99 7.02
N PRO A 124 -5.88 -3.77 6.70
CA PRO A 124 -5.42 -2.56 7.38
C PRO A 124 -5.64 -2.66 8.89
N THR A 125 -4.68 -2.17 9.68
CA THR A 125 -4.81 -2.14 11.14
C THR A 125 -5.92 -1.18 11.56
N ARG A 126 -6.32 -1.20 12.84
CA ARG A 126 -7.26 -0.20 13.37
C ARG A 126 -6.74 1.23 13.23
N ALA A 127 -5.42 1.42 13.34
CA ALA A 127 -4.79 2.73 13.17
C ALA A 127 -4.91 3.20 11.71
N ASP A 128 -4.65 2.31 10.75
CA ASP A 128 -4.76 2.62 9.31
C ASP A 128 -6.20 2.92 8.93
N GLN A 129 -7.16 2.10 9.37
CA GLN A 129 -8.59 2.34 9.14
C GLN A 129 -9.02 3.71 9.68
N LYS A 130 -8.56 4.07 10.89
CA LYS A 130 -8.81 5.39 11.48
C LYS A 130 -8.19 6.51 10.65
N ALA A 131 -6.96 6.34 10.17
CA ALA A 131 -6.29 7.34 9.34
C ALA A 131 -6.98 7.55 7.99
N LEU A 132 -7.32 6.45 7.29
CA LEU A 132 -8.08 6.48 6.03
C LEU A 132 -9.45 7.15 6.23
N THR A 133 -10.18 6.78 7.28
CA THR A 133 -11.47 7.38 7.62
C THR A 133 -11.32 8.86 7.92
N LYS A 134 -10.27 9.26 8.64
CA LYS A 134 -9.98 10.66 8.95
C LYS A 134 -9.73 11.48 7.69
N ILE A 135 -8.98 10.95 6.71
CA ILE A 135 -8.72 11.62 5.43
C ILE A 135 -10.05 11.86 4.69
N LEU A 136 -10.87 10.82 4.54
CA LEU A 136 -12.18 10.94 3.89
C LEU A 136 -13.10 11.92 4.63
N HIS A 137 -13.20 11.79 5.96
CA HIS A 137 -14.04 12.65 6.79
C HIS A 137 -13.63 14.13 6.67
N GLN A 138 -12.32 14.42 6.73
CA GLN A 138 -11.82 15.78 6.60
C GLN A 138 -12.20 16.39 5.26
N HIS A 139 -12.10 15.61 4.18
CA HIS A 139 -12.55 16.05 2.85
C HIS A 139 -14.05 16.32 2.81
N LEU A 140 -14.86 15.42 3.38
CA LEU A 140 -16.32 15.57 3.39
C LEU A 140 -16.80 16.80 4.16
N ILE A 141 -16.18 17.12 5.30
CA ILE A 141 -16.56 18.28 6.13
C ILE A 141 -15.95 19.58 5.62
N LYS A 142 -14.64 19.59 5.36
CA LYS A 142 -13.92 20.85 5.06
C LYS A 142 -13.96 21.20 3.59
N GLY A 143 -14.21 20.23 2.71
CA GLY A 143 -14.02 20.37 1.27
C GLY A 143 -12.56 20.61 0.89
N VAL A 144 -12.32 20.84 -0.40
CA VAL A 144 -11.00 21.28 -0.88
C VAL A 144 -10.79 22.73 -0.40
N ARG A 145 -9.78 22.97 0.44
CA ARG A 145 -9.32 24.35 0.67
C ARG A 145 -8.66 24.83 -0.62
N GLY A 146 -9.31 25.77 -1.32
CA GLY A 146 -8.70 26.53 -2.41
C GLY A 146 -9.07 26.06 -3.81
N ALA A 147 -10.13 26.65 -4.35
CA ALA A 147 -10.21 27.16 -5.71
C ALA A 147 -11.31 28.23 -5.68
N GLN A 148 -10.97 29.39 -5.12
CA GLN A 148 -11.60 30.67 -5.47
C GLN A 148 -10.77 31.24 -6.62
#